data_AF-A0A7R9ISH6-F1
#
_entry.id   AF-A0A7R9ISH6-F1
#
_cell.length_a   1.000
_cell.length_b   1.000
_cell.length_c   1.000
_cell.angle_alpha   90.00
_cell.angle_beta   90.00
_cell.angle_gamma   90.00
#
_symmetry.space_group_name_H-M   'P 1'
#
loop_
_entity.id
_entity.type
_entity.pdbx_description
1 polymer ?
#
loop_
_entity_poly.entity_id
_entity_poly.type
_entity_poly.pdbx_seq_one_letter_code
_entity_poly.pdbx_strand_id
1 'polypeptide(L)'
;MSFTASTRLLYKFEATFHHMVRYCSSRRAILYVPGDDIRKLTKALSLDADCIVMDCEDGEEARVTIRRWLDEGRASNSTSEWSVRVNSVESDLCKEDLQTVLGGANKPSTLLLPKVESKEHIQWHMGGCQKINLIMYIESARAVVNLPDICRKAEQLSSTAPLKPAALVFGSDDLCASLGVTRSDDGTEILYARQKLVLMAKAFHLQAIDMVHIHFKVRLATKLGCLVQFPAGIMGNFSRKRNYPSDHQGLVSYT
;
A
#
# COMPACT_ATOMS: atom_id res chain seq x y z
N MET A 1 -22.50 31.83 29.33
CA MET A 1 -22.70 31.74 27.87
C MET A 1 -22.68 30.27 27.48
N SER A 2 -23.86 29.70 27.22
CA SER A 2 -24.09 28.29 26.93
C SER A 2 -23.75 27.97 25.47
N PHE A 3 -22.66 27.25 25.24
CA PHE A 3 -22.38 26.67 23.92
C PHE A 3 -23.41 25.55 23.64
N THR A 4 -24.15 25.69 22.55
CA THR A 4 -25.20 24.76 22.15
C THR A 4 -24.60 23.39 21.81
N ALA A 5 -25.37 22.31 22.03
CA ALA A 5 -24.91 20.93 21.81
C ALA A 5 -24.35 20.67 20.39
N SER A 6 -24.77 21.47 19.40
CA SER A 6 -24.32 21.41 18.01
C SER A 6 -22.84 21.79 17.82
N THR A 7 -22.34 22.82 18.53
CA THR A 7 -20.94 23.25 18.43
C THR A 7 -19.98 22.25 19.10
N ARG A 8 -20.41 21.59 20.18
CA ARG A 8 -19.64 20.49 20.82
C ARG A 8 -19.54 19.24 19.95
N LEU A 9 -20.56 18.94 19.15
CA LEU A 9 -20.57 17.81 18.22
C LEU A 9 -19.63 18.05 17.03
N LEU A 10 -19.64 19.26 16.46
CA LEU A 10 -18.71 19.66 15.40
C LEU A 10 -17.26 19.64 15.88
N TYR A 11 -16.96 20.16 17.07
CA TYR A 11 -15.61 20.12 17.64
C TYR A 11 -15.12 18.70 17.94
N LYS A 12 -16.02 17.81 18.42
CA LYS A 12 -15.69 16.38 18.57
C LYS A 12 -15.43 15.74 17.22
N PHE A 13 -16.25 16.01 16.21
CA PHE A 13 -16.07 15.48 14.86
C PHE A 13 -14.75 15.95 14.24
N GLU A 14 -14.42 17.25 14.32
CA GLU A 14 -13.13 17.79 13.86
C GLU A 14 -11.95 17.24 14.65
N ALA A 15 -12.06 17.06 15.97
CA ALA A 15 -10.99 16.50 16.79
C ALA A 15 -10.78 15.00 16.48
N THR A 16 -11.86 14.22 16.32
CA THR A 16 -11.79 12.81 15.90
C THR A 16 -11.28 12.69 14.47
N PHE A 17 -11.66 13.61 13.58
CA PHE A 17 -11.17 13.70 12.21
C PHE A 17 -9.68 14.07 12.15
N HIS A 18 -9.23 15.08 12.89
CA HIS A 18 -7.81 15.42 13.03
C HIS A 18 -7.01 14.29 13.67
N HIS A 19 -7.59 13.57 14.63
CA HIS A 19 -6.97 12.38 15.21
C HIS A 19 -6.89 11.24 14.20
N MET A 20 -7.91 11.03 13.37
CA MET A 20 -7.97 10.01 12.31
C MET A 20 -7.00 10.33 11.16
N VAL A 21 -6.90 11.61 10.76
CA VAL A 21 -5.97 12.11 9.73
C VAL A 21 -4.51 12.06 10.21
N ARG A 22 -4.25 12.27 11.51
CA ARG A 22 -2.89 12.11 12.10
C ARG A 22 -2.40 10.65 12.13
N TYR A 23 -3.29 9.66 12.04
CA TYR A 23 -2.95 8.24 12.08
C TYR A 23 -3.01 7.54 10.71
N CYS A 24 -3.27 8.28 9.63
CA CYS A 24 -3.32 7.74 8.28
C CYS A 24 -2.07 8.20 7.52
N SER A 25 -1.09 7.31 7.35
CA SER A 25 0.04 7.57 6.46
C SER A 25 -0.50 7.92 5.07
N SER A 26 -0.07 9.06 4.53
CA SER A 26 -0.36 9.43 3.15
C SER A 26 0.37 8.44 2.23
N ARG A 27 -0.30 7.92 1.20
CA ARG A 27 0.26 6.94 0.25
C ARG A 27 -0.01 7.35 -1.21
N ARG A 28 -0.02 8.65 -1.50
CA ARG A 28 -0.38 9.20 -2.81
C ARG A 28 0.61 8.80 -3.90
N ALA A 29 1.85 8.54 -3.51
CA ALA A 29 2.93 8.07 -4.35
C ALA A 29 3.67 6.96 -3.60
N ILE A 30 3.62 5.74 -4.16
CA ILE A 30 4.38 4.59 -3.65
C ILE A 30 5.52 4.33 -4.61
N LEU A 31 6.76 4.43 -4.10
CA LEU A 31 7.98 4.23 -4.85
C LEU A 31 8.56 2.85 -4.55
N TYR A 32 8.66 2.00 -5.58
CA TYR A 32 9.33 0.70 -5.46
C TYR A 32 10.84 0.83 -5.67
N VAL A 33 11.59 0.19 -4.80
CA VAL A 33 13.06 0.16 -4.82
C VAL A 33 13.52 -1.28 -4.60
N PRO A 34 14.33 -1.85 -5.50
CA PRO A 34 14.94 -3.16 -5.29
C PRO A 34 15.69 -3.22 -3.96
N GLY A 35 15.39 -4.23 -3.14
CA GLY A 35 15.92 -4.33 -1.77
C GLY A 35 17.41 -4.64 -1.68
N ASP A 36 18.01 -5.14 -2.75
CA ASP A 36 19.43 -5.48 -2.89
C ASP A 36 20.29 -4.29 -3.39
N ASP A 37 19.67 -3.26 -3.97
CA ASP A 37 20.37 -2.08 -4.50
C ASP A 37 20.50 -0.96 -3.46
N ILE A 38 21.55 -1.05 -2.64
CA ILE A 38 21.89 -0.05 -1.62
C ILE A 38 22.02 1.36 -2.20
N ARG A 39 22.47 1.52 -3.46
CA ARG A 39 22.61 2.84 -4.08
C ARG A 39 21.25 3.47 -4.31
N LYS A 40 20.27 2.70 -4.79
CA LYS A 40 18.88 3.17 -4.95
C LYS A 40 18.20 3.42 -3.61
N LEU A 41 18.41 2.56 -2.61
CA LEU A 41 17.89 2.77 -1.25
C LEU A 41 18.44 4.08 -0.63
N THR A 42 19.72 4.34 -0.81
CA THR A 42 20.35 5.59 -0.34
C THR A 42 19.79 6.80 -1.07
N LYS A 43 19.60 6.71 -2.39
CA LYS A 43 18.99 7.79 -3.17
C LYS A 43 17.55 8.06 -2.74
N ALA A 44 16.79 7.01 -2.40
CA ALA A 44 15.40 7.12 -2.00
C ALA A 44 15.20 7.98 -0.73
N LEU A 45 16.19 8.06 0.17
CA LEU A 45 16.15 8.97 1.33
C LEU A 45 15.99 10.45 0.95
N SER A 46 16.48 10.84 -0.24
CA SER A 46 16.41 12.21 -0.72
C SER A 46 15.13 12.52 -1.51
N LEU A 47 14.30 11.51 -1.79
CA LEU A 47 13.08 11.65 -2.58
C LEU A 47 11.89 11.99 -1.68
N ASP A 48 11.04 12.89 -2.16
CA ASP A 48 9.81 13.30 -1.47
C ASP A 48 8.64 12.33 -1.78
N ALA A 49 8.88 11.04 -1.55
CA ALA A 49 7.85 10.01 -1.70
C ALA A 49 7.08 9.85 -0.39
N ASP A 50 5.78 9.59 -0.52
CA ASP A 50 4.88 9.32 0.61
C ASP A 50 5.22 7.95 1.23
N CYS A 51 5.43 6.94 0.39
CA CYS A 51 5.81 5.58 0.78
C CYS A 51 6.93 5.06 -0.11
N ILE A 52 7.96 4.48 0.52
CA ILE A 52 9.08 3.80 -0.13
C ILE A 52 8.95 2.31 0.18
N VAL A 53 8.85 1.48 -0.85
CA VAL A 53 8.74 0.03 -0.74
C VAL A 53 10.07 -0.57 -1.12
N MET A 54 10.74 -1.16 -0.14
CA MET A 54 11.92 -2.00 -0.36
C MET A 54 11.44 -3.39 -0.76
N ASP A 55 11.89 -3.86 -1.91
CA ASP A 55 11.30 -5.03 -2.54
C ASP A 55 12.17 -6.29 -2.39
N CYS A 56 11.59 -7.34 -1.81
CA CYS A 56 12.20 -8.67 -1.70
C CYS A 56 11.89 -9.57 -2.89
N GLU A 57 10.87 -9.29 -3.70
CA GLU A 57 10.45 -10.18 -4.80
C GLU A 57 11.48 -10.21 -5.94
N ASP A 58 12.22 -9.11 -6.13
CA ASP A 58 13.14 -8.91 -7.26
C ASP A 58 14.62 -9.29 -6.97
N GLY A 59 14.98 -9.81 -5.79
CA GLY A 59 16.38 -10.09 -5.45
C GLY A 59 16.63 -11.16 -4.38
N GLU A 60 17.53 -12.11 -4.67
CA GLU A 60 17.85 -13.25 -3.79
C GLU A 60 18.37 -12.83 -2.41
N GLU A 61 19.20 -11.77 -2.36
CA GLU A 61 19.83 -11.23 -1.14
C GLU A 61 19.09 -10.00 -0.57
N ALA A 62 17.91 -9.67 -1.12
CA ALA A 62 17.19 -8.46 -0.77
C ALA A 62 16.79 -8.44 0.71
N ARG A 63 16.30 -9.55 1.27
CA ARG A 63 15.85 -9.65 2.68
C ARG A 63 16.97 -9.32 3.68
N VAL A 64 18.20 -9.79 3.43
CA VAL A 64 19.36 -9.56 4.30
C VAL A 64 19.80 -8.10 4.20
N THR A 65 19.83 -7.58 2.98
CA THR A 65 20.20 -6.17 2.72
C THR A 65 19.20 -5.21 3.37
N ILE A 66 17.90 -5.46 3.22
CA ILE A 66 16.82 -4.70 3.84
C ILE A 66 16.93 -4.73 5.37
N ARG A 67 17.18 -5.91 5.95
CA ARG A 67 17.34 -6.05 7.40
C ARG A 67 18.49 -5.20 7.91
N ARG A 68 19.67 -5.31 7.29
CA ARG A 68 20.82 -4.47 7.62
C ARG A 68 20.51 -2.99 7.48
N TRP A 69 19.86 -2.59 6.39
CA TRP A 69 19.47 -1.20 6.13
C TRP A 69 18.54 -0.64 7.21
N LEU A 70 17.56 -1.43 7.64
CA LEU A 70 16.65 -1.08 8.74
C LEU A 70 17.39 -0.98 10.07
N ASP A 71 18.31 -1.90 10.37
CA ASP A 71 19.12 -1.88 11.60
C ASP A 71 20.05 -0.65 11.69
N GLU A 72 20.56 -0.19 10.56
CA GLU A 72 21.33 1.07 10.48
C GLU A 72 20.48 2.32 10.79
N GLY A 73 19.16 2.18 10.96
CA GLY A 73 18.26 3.24 11.42
C GLY A 73 18.03 4.36 10.41
N ARG A 74 18.53 4.22 9.17
CA ARG A 74 18.50 5.26 8.13
C ARG A 74 17.10 5.75 7.79
N ALA A 75 16.12 4.85 7.88
CA ALA A 75 14.70 5.15 7.66
C ALA A 75 14.15 6.19 8.66
N SER A 76 14.69 6.27 9.87
CA SER A 76 14.20 7.19 10.91
C SER A 76 14.44 8.67 10.61
N ASN A 77 15.35 8.98 9.66
CA ASN A 77 15.67 10.35 9.25
C ASN A 77 14.76 10.88 8.13
N SER A 78 13.81 10.07 7.64
CA SER A 78 12.93 10.38 6.53
C SER A 78 11.49 10.61 7.01
N THR A 79 10.77 11.51 6.35
CA THR A 79 9.31 11.67 6.56
C THR A 79 8.48 10.65 5.79
N SER A 80 9.12 9.85 4.93
CA SER A 80 8.48 8.82 4.12
C SER A 80 8.15 7.59 4.95
N GLU A 81 7.06 6.92 4.59
CA GLU A 81 6.75 5.60 5.14
C GLU A 81 7.67 4.55 4.51
N TRP A 82 8.57 3.98 5.31
CA TRP A 82 9.44 2.89 4.86
C TRP A 82 8.75 1.54 5.04
N SER A 83 8.54 0.86 3.92
CA SER A 83 7.76 -0.35 3.81
C SER A 83 8.57 -1.46 3.13
N VAL A 84 8.16 -2.72 3.32
CA VAL A 84 8.79 -3.88 2.67
C VAL A 84 7.74 -4.68 1.92
N ARG A 85 7.98 -4.97 0.64
CA ARG A 85 7.24 -6.00 -0.11
C ARG A 85 7.96 -7.32 0.05
N VAL A 86 7.28 -8.30 0.67
CA VAL A 86 7.80 -9.66 0.82
C VAL A 86 7.43 -10.51 -0.38
N ASN A 87 8.03 -11.68 -0.52
CA ASN A 87 7.60 -12.66 -1.50
C ASN A 87 6.18 -13.20 -1.20
N SER A 88 5.53 -13.79 -2.20
CA SER A 88 4.16 -14.32 -2.07
C SER A 88 4.07 -15.49 -1.10
N VAL A 89 2.89 -15.72 -0.52
CA VAL A 89 2.67 -16.82 0.45
C VAL A 89 2.97 -18.19 -0.13
N GLU A 90 2.70 -18.35 -1.42
CA GLU A 90 2.93 -19.58 -2.17
C GLU A 90 4.40 -19.77 -2.54
N SER A 91 5.23 -18.74 -2.38
CA SER A 91 6.68 -18.89 -2.47
C SER A 91 7.21 -19.54 -1.19
N ASP A 92 8.26 -20.36 -1.35
CA ASP A 92 9.00 -20.91 -0.21
C ASP A 92 9.78 -19.85 0.59
N LEU A 93 9.81 -18.59 0.11
CA LEU A 93 10.64 -17.49 0.64
C LEU A 93 9.89 -16.58 1.62
N CYS A 94 8.57 -16.47 1.54
CA CYS A 94 7.78 -15.51 2.33
C CYS A 94 8.00 -15.67 3.85
N LYS A 95 8.09 -16.90 4.33
CA LYS A 95 8.35 -17.17 5.75
C LYS A 95 9.73 -16.67 6.18
N GLU A 96 10.75 -16.87 5.35
CA GLU A 96 12.12 -16.44 5.61
C GLU A 96 12.23 -14.90 5.54
N ASP A 97 11.55 -14.28 4.58
CA ASP A 97 11.45 -12.82 4.47
C ASP A 97 10.86 -12.21 5.74
N LEU A 98 9.72 -12.73 6.20
CA LEU A 98 9.05 -12.23 7.40
C LEU A 98 9.93 -12.42 8.64
N GLN A 99 10.54 -13.59 8.82
CA GLN A 99 11.43 -13.85 9.96
C GLN A 99 12.64 -12.91 9.95
N THR A 100 13.26 -12.69 8.80
CA THR A 100 14.45 -11.85 8.66
C THR A 100 14.09 -10.38 8.85
N VAL A 101 13.11 -9.87 8.09
CA VAL A 101 12.71 -8.46 8.09
C VAL A 101 12.14 -8.02 9.43
N LEU A 102 11.43 -8.91 10.15
CA LEU A 102 10.78 -8.54 11.42
C LEU A 102 11.55 -8.96 12.67
N GLY A 103 12.61 -9.76 12.52
CA GLY A 103 13.44 -10.24 13.61
C GLY A 103 14.36 -9.18 14.23
N GLY A 104 14.63 -8.08 13.52
CA GLY A 104 15.49 -7.00 14.01
C GLY A 104 14.76 -5.99 14.91
N ALA A 105 15.54 -5.11 15.57
CA ALA A 105 15.02 -4.11 16.49
C ALA A 105 14.18 -3.03 15.77
N ASN A 106 14.66 -2.57 14.60
CA ASN A 106 13.96 -1.60 13.76
C ASN A 106 13.04 -2.31 12.77
N LYS A 107 11.75 -2.04 12.82
CA LYS A 107 10.76 -2.70 11.94
C LYS A 107 10.32 -1.75 10.82
N PRO A 108 9.94 -2.28 9.65
CA PRO A 108 9.29 -1.44 8.66
C PRO A 108 7.93 -0.96 9.19
N SER A 109 7.46 0.17 8.69
CA SER A 109 6.15 0.72 9.08
C SER A 109 5.00 -0.12 8.52
N THR A 110 5.22 -0.67 7.32
CA THR A 110 4.20 -1.39 6.56
C THR A 110 4.81 -2.59 5.82
N LEU A 111 4.09 -3.70 5.84
CA LEU A 111 4.34 -4.87 5.00
C LEU A 111 3.38 -4.86 3.81
N LEU A 112 3.93 -5.13 2.64
CA LEU A 112 3.20 -5.31 1.40
C LEU A 112 3.25 -6.80 1.06
N LEU A 113 2.06 -7.40 0.93
CA LEU A 113 1.91 -8.82 0.63
C LEU A 113 1.36 -9.01 -0.78
N PRO A 114 2.18 -9.51 -1.74
CA PRO A 114 1.71 -9.87 -3.05
C PRO A 114 0.86 -11.16 -3.03
N LYS A 115 0.07 -11.34 -4.09
CA LYS A 115 -0.66 -12.56 -4.47
C LYS A 115 -1.58 -13.10 -3.37
N VAL A 116 -2.36 -12.20 -2.76
CA VAL A 116 -3.35 -12.59 -1.73
C VAL A 116 -4.61 -13.14 -2.38
N GLU A 117 -4.70 -14.46 -2.48
CA GLU A 117 -5.84 -15.12 -3.12
C GLU A 117 -6.93 -15.57 -2.15
N SER A 118 -6.61 -15.76 -0.88
CA SER A 118 -7.50 -16.35 0.12
C SER A 118 -7.31 -15.75 1.51
N LYS A 119 -8.27 -15.96 2.40
CA LYS A 119 -8.19 -15.49 3.80
C LYS A 119 -7.13 -16.27 4.60
N GLU A 120 -6.78 -17.47 4.14
CA GLU A 120 -5.73 -18.31 4.70
C GLU A 120 -4.34 -17.70 4.45
N HIS A 121 -4.14 -16.99 3.32
CA HIS A 121 -2.88 -16.31 3.00
C HIS A 121 -2.49 -15.24 4.01
N ILE A 122 -3.45 -14.68 4.76
CA ILE A 122 -3.15 -13.66 5.77
C ILE A 122 -3.18 -14.22 7.20
N GLN A 123 -3.46 -15.51 7.36
CA GLN A 123 -3.56 -16.17 8.67
C GLN A 123 -2.19 -16.63 9.16
N TRP A 124 -1.29 -15.67 9.41
CA TRP A 124 0.03 -15.98 9.97
C TRP A 124 0.17 -15.56 11.41
N HIS A 125 0.85 -16.41 12.17
CA HIS A 125 1.09 -16.20 13.59
C HIS A 125 2.38 -15.40 13.76
N MET A 126 2.28 -14.08 13.62
CA MET A 126 3.35 -13.14 13.97
C MET A 126 3.40 -12.99 15.49
N GLY A 127 3.80 -14.03 16.21
CA GLY A 127 3.94 -13.99 17.66
C GLY A 127 4.91 -12.89 18.10
N GLY A 128 4.54 -12.11 19.13
CA GLY A 128 5.46 -11.20 19.82
C GLY A 128 5.86 -9.92 19.10
N CYS A 129 5.25 -9.57 17.96
CA CYS A 129 5.57 -8.33 17.25
C CYS A 129 4.72 -7.12 17.69
N GLN A 130 5.27 -5.92 17.55
CA GLN A 130 4.49 -4.68 17.58
C GLN A 130 3.54 -4.63 16.38
N LYS A 131 2.41 -3.91 16.50
CA LYS A 131 1.45 -3.75 15.40
C LYS A 131 2.13 -3.15 14.17
N ILE A 132 2.12 -3.88 13.05
CA ILE A 132 2.63 -3.44 11.75
C ILE A 132 1.46 -3.27 10.78
N ASN A 133 1.52 -2.26 9.92
CA ASN A 133 0.50 -2.09 8.89
C ASN A 133 0.66 -3.18 7.81
N LEU A 134 -0.45 -3.61 7.23
CA LEU A 134 -0.50 -4.59 6.15
C LEU A 134 -1.23 -4.00 4.94
N ILE A 135 -0.58 -4.10 3.79
CA ILE A 135 -1.15 -3.79 2.47
C ILE A 135 -1.18 -5.08 1.67
N MET A 136 -2.32 -5.39 1.07
CA MET A 136 -2.56 -6.65 0.35
C MET A 136 -2.76 -6.37 -1.12
N TYR A 137 -2.13 -7.17 -1.98
CA TYR A 137 -2.27 -7.05 -3.43
C TYR A 137 -3.39 -7.97 -3.90
N ILE A 138 -4.31 -7.38 -4.65
CA ILE A 138 -5.42 -8.05 -5.28
C ILE A 138 -5.13 -8.05 -6.77
N GLU A 139 -4.60 -9.17 -7.24
CA GLU A 139 -3.96 -9.24 -8.56
C GLU A 139 -4.23 -10.56 -9.29
N SER A 140 -5.26 -11.29 -8.86
CA SER A 140 -5.73 -12.49 -9.56
C SER A 140 -7.25 -12.57 -9.56
N ALA A 141 -7.82 -13.34 -10.49
CA ALA A 141 -9.26 -13.56 -10.56
C ALA A 141 -9.79 -14.17 -9.24
N ARG A 142 -9.02 -15.08 -8.64
CA ARG A 142 -9.34 -15.70 -7.34
C ARG A 142 -9.38 -14.67 -6.23
N ALA A 143 -8.38 -13.79 -6.16
CA ALA A 143 -8.32 -12.70 -5.19
C ALA A 143 -9.55 -11.77 -5.30
N VAL A 144 -9.94 -11.40 -6.53
CA VAL A 144 -11.12 -10.54 -6.76
C VAL A 144 -12.41 -11.23 -6.30
N VAL A 145 -12.57 -12.53 -6.54
CA VAL A 145 -13.73 -13.31 -6.07
C VAL A 145 -13.77 -13.35 -4.55
N ASN A 146 -12.64 -13.68 -3.91
CA ASN A 146 -12.51 -13.88 -2.46
C ASN A 146 -12.35 -12.58 -1.65
N LEU A 147 -12.29 -11.41 -2.31
CA LEU A 147 -11.98 -10.13 -1.69
C LEU A 147 -12.81 -9.80 -0.42
N PRO A 148 -14.13 -10.05 -0.36
CA PRO A 148 -14.90 -9.79 0.86
C PRO A 148 -14.42 -10.63 2.07
N ASP A 149 -14.03 -11.88 1.83
CA ASP A 149 -13.57 -12.79 2.88
C ASP A 149 -12.16 -12.44 3.34
N ILE A 150 -11.28 -12.03 2.42
CA ILE A 150 -9.95 -11.51 2.73
C ILE A 150 -10.06 -10.27 3.62
N CYS A 151 -10.90 -9.30 3.25
CA CYS A 151 -11.07 -8.07 4.03
C CYS A 151 -11.64 -8.34 5.43
N ARG A 152 -12.68 -9.19 5.53
CA ARG A 152 -13.30 -9.56 6.81
C ARG A 152 -12.30 -10.25 7.74
N LYS A 153 -11.48 -11.16 7.18
CA LYS A 153 -10.44 -11.83 7.95
C LYS A 153 -9.35 -10.85 8.40
N ALA A 154 -8.93 -9.93 7.53
CA ALA A 154 -7.95 -8.91 7.88
C ALA A 154 -8.43 -7.99 9.01
N GLU A 155 -9.69 -7.56 8.97
CA GLU A 155 -10.34 -6.81 10.04
C GLU A 155 -10.37 -7.61 11.35
N GLN A 156 -10.76 -8.89 11.31
CA GLN A 156 -10.74 -9.78 12.48
C GLN A 156 -9.34 -9.89 13.08
N LEU A 157 -8.32 -10.12 12.24
CA LEU A 157 -6.93 -10.24 12.67
C LEU A 157 -6.39 -8.94 13.26
N SER A 158 -6.92 -7.78 12.88
CA SER A 158 -6.51 -6.49 13.46
C SER A 158 -6.74 -6.34 14.96
N SER A 159 -7.67 -7.15 15.48
CA SER A 159 -8.02 -7.21 16.90
C SER A 159 -7.23 -8.28 17.66
N THR A 160 -6.74 -9.33 16.99
CA THR A 160 -6.16 -10.51 17.64
C THR A 160 -4.68 -10.73 17.33
N ALA A 161 -4.15 -10.11 16.29
CA ALA A 161 -2.78 -10.24 15.82
C ALA A 161 -2.11 -8.86 15.67
N PRO A 162 -0.77 -8.79 15.63
CA PRO A 162 -0.06 -7.53 15.45
C PRO A 162 -0.03 -7.06 13.98
N LEU A 163 -1.14 -7.24 13.25
CA LEU A 163 -1.30 -6.81 11.88
C LEU A 163 -2.43 -5.79 11.82
N LYS A 164 -2.20 -4.63 11.21
CA LYS A 164 -3.22 -3.60 10.99
C LYS A 164 -3.47 -3.46 9.49
N PRO A 165 -4.59 -3.96 8.94
CA PRO A 165 -4.88 -3.75 7.53
C PRO A 165 -4.99 -2.24 7.26
N ALA A 166 -4.28 -1.79 6.22
CA ALA A 166 -4.12 -0.37 5.92
C ALA A 166 -4.59 -0.03 4.49
N ALA A 167 -4.31 -0.88 3.51
CA ALA A 167 -4.69 -0.64 2.13
C ALA A 167 -4.83 -1.92 1.29
N LEU A 168 -5.48 -1.79 0.15
CA LEU A 168 -5.51 -2.76 -0.94
C LEU A 168 -4.81 -2.16 -2.16
N VAL A 169 -3.92 -2.92 -2.77
CA VAL A 169 -3.27 -2.57 -4.05
C VAL A 169 -3.92 -3.37 -5.17
N PHE A 170 -4.26 -2.71 -6.26
CA PHE A 170 -4.84 -3.35 -7.44
C PHE A 170 -3.76 -3.76 -8.44
N GLY A 171 -3.36 -5.02 -8.50
CA GLY A 171 -2.35 -5.51 -9.43
C GLY A 171 -2.92 -5.76 -10.84
N SER A 172 -2.93 -4.73 -11.68
CA SER A 172 -3.61 -4.80 -12.99
C SER A 172 -2.97 -5.79 -13.97
N ASP A 173 -1.64 -5.82 -14.06
CA ASP A 173 -0.94 -6.63 -15.07
C ASP A 173 -1.00 -8.13 -14.73
N ASP A 174 -0.77 -8.47 -13.46
CA ASP A 174 -0.94 -9.83 -12.96
C ASP A 174 -2.41 -10.29 -13.04
N LEU A 175 -3.37 -9.37 -12.82
CA LEU A 175 -4.79 -9.71 -13.00
C LEU A 175 -5.11 -10.02 -14.46
N CYS A 176 -4.59 -9.24 -15.40
CA CYS A 176 -4.74 -9.52 -16.84
C CYS A 176 -4.17 -10.90 -17.19
N ALA A 177 -2.97 -11.22 -16.69
CA ALA A 177 -2.36 -12.54 -16.86
C ALA A 177 -3.25 -13.65 -16.26
N SER A 178 -3.79 -13.44 -15.05
CA SER A 178 -4.69 -14.39 -14.37
C SER A 178 -6.01 -14.61 -15.13
N LEU A 179 -6.55 -13.57 -15.77
CA LEU A 179 -7.77 -13.64 -16.57
C LEU A 179 -7.53 -14.18 -17.99
N GLY A 180 -6.26 -14.26 -18.44
CA GLY A 180 -5.93 -14.62 -19.82
C GLY A 180 -6.34 -13.54 -20.83
N VAL A 181 -6.38 -12.27 -20.42
CA VAL A 181 -6.75 -11.14 -21.28
C VAL A 181 -5.53 -10.26 -21.56
N THR A 182 -5.51 -9.62 -22.72
CA THR A 182 -4.50 -8.62 -23.05
C THR A 182 -4.98 -7.24 -22.63
N ARG A 183 -4.10 -6.47 -22.00
CA ARG A 183 -4.42 -5.12 -21.54
C ARG A 183 -4.72 -4.20 -22.73
N SER A 184 -5.88 -3.56 -22.71
CA SER A 184 -6.27 -2.55 -23.69
C SER A 184 -5.92 -1.14 -23.20
N ASP A 185 -5.92 -0.16 -24.10
CA ASP A 185 -5.70 1.25 -23.74
C ASP A 185 -6.85 1.82 -22.90
N ASP A 186 -8.09 1.33 -23.11
CA ASP A 186 -9.28 1.73 -22.37
C ASP A 186 -9.44 0.97 -21.05
N GLY A 187 -8.78 -0.16 -20.87
CA GLY A 187 -8.72 -0.93 -19.62
C GLY A 187 -10.08 -1.45 -19.14
N THR A 188 -11.02 -1.65 -20.07
CA THR A 188 -12.40 -2.05 -19.75
C THR A 188 -12.47 -3.47 -19.22
N GLU A 189 -11.55 -4.34 -19.61
CA GLU A 189 -11.44 -5.73 -19.17
C GLU A 189 -11.22 -5.88 -17.65
N ILE A 190 -10.60 -4.88 -17.02
CA ILE A 190 -10.30 -4.87 -15.57
C ILE A 190 -11.19 -3.91 -14.76
N LEU A 191 -12.15 -3.24 -15.42
CA LEU A 191 -12.99 -2.21 -14.79
C LEU A 191 -13.80 -2.75 -13.61
N TYR A 192 -14.42 -3.92 -13.77
CA TYR A 192 -15.18 -4.57 -12.70
C TYR A 192 -14.32 -4.82 -11.46
N ALA A 193 -13.13 -5.39 -11.65
CA ALA A 193 -12.23 -5.72 -10.55
C ALA A 193 -11.75 -4.47 -9.82
N ARG A 194 -11.38 -3.42 -10.56
CA ARG A 194 -10.97 -2.11 -10.01
C ARG A 194 -12.09 -1.46 -9.20
N GLN A 195 -13.32 -1.43 -9.72
CA GLN A 195 -14.49 -0.90 -9.00
C GLN A 195 -14.82 -1.70 -7.73
N LYS A 196 -14.79 -3.04 -7.83
CA LYS A 196 -15.01 -3.93 -6.68
C LYS A 196 -13.96 -3.70 -5.59
N LEU A 197 -12.70 -3.50 -5.96
CA LEU A 197 -11.63 -3.21 -5.02
C LEU A 197 -11.87 -1.91 -4.26
N VAL A 198 -12.20 -0.82 -4.97
CA VAL A 198 -12.50 0.48 -4.33
C VAL A 198 -13.68 0.34 -3.36
N LEU A 199 -14.76 -0.32 -3.80
CA LEU A 199 -15.94 -0.54 -2.96
C LEU A 199 -15.59 -1.31 -1.68
N MET A 200 -14.84 -2.41 -1.80
CA MET A 200 -14.42 -3.21 -0.65
C MET A 200 -13.45 -2.44 0.25
N ALA A 201 -12.45 -1.76 -0.31
CA ALA A 201 -11.52 -0.94 0.47
C ALA A 201 -12.28 0.06 1.35
N LYS A 202 -13.24 0.80 0.77
CA LYS A 202 -14.03 1.78 1.53
C LYS A 202 -14.95 1.14 2.57
N ALA A 203 -15.58 0.01 2.25
CA ALA A 203 -16.44 -0.72 3.19
C ALA A 203 -15.69 -1.17 4.45
N PHE A 204 -14.39 -1.47 4.34
CA PHE A 204 -13.53 -1.90 5.45
C PHE A 204 -12.56 -0.80 5.95
N HIS A 205 -12.80 0.46 5.58
CA HIS A 205 -11.96 1.61 5.98
C HIS A 205 -10.47 1.50 5.59
N LEU A 206 -10.19 0.82 4.47
CA LEU A 206 -8.85 0.68 3.88
C LEU A 206 -8.64 1.74 2.79
N GLN A 207 -7.38 2.10 2.56
CA GLN A 207 -7.00 2.83 1.36
C GLN A 207 -7.10 1.91 0.13
N ALA A 208 -7.46 2.47 -1.02
CA ALA A 208 -7.37 1.80 -2.30
C ALA A 208 -6.20 2.43 -3.06
N ILE A 209 -5.31 1.62 -3.60
CA ILE A 209 -4.14 2.06 -4.35
C ILE A 209 -4.22 1.40 -5.73
N ASP A 210 -4.16 2.23 -6.77
CA ASP A 210 -4.11 1.76 -8.14
C ASP A 210 -2.66 1.47 -8.54
N MET A 211 -2.43 0.44 -9.35
CA MET A 211 -1.07 0.11 -9.78
C MET A 211 -0.55 1.01 -10.90
N VAL A 212 0.74 0.83 -11.12
CA VAL A 212 1.65 1.64 -11.93
C VAL A 212 1.22 1.69 -13.39
N HIS A 213 1.33 2.88 -13.98
CA HIS A 213 1.36 3.04 -15.43
C HIS A 213 2.81 3.08 -15.93
N ILE A 214 3.20 2.08 -16.74
CA ILE A 214 4.57 1.89 -17.24
C ILE A 214 4.94 2.90 -18.35
N HIS A 215 3.95 3.59 -18.95
CA HIS A 215 4.21 4.63 -19.95
C HIS A 215 4.53 6.00 -19.31
N PHE A 216 5.80 6.20 -18.96
CA PHE A 216 6.35 7.47 -18.43
C PHE A 216 6.41 8.62 -19.46
N LYS A 217 6.14 8.36 -20.75
CA LYS A 217 6.04 9.40 -21.79
C LYS A 217 4.62 9.89 -21.96
N VAL A 218 4.04 10.48 -20.92
CA VAL A 218 2.88 11.35 -21.14
C VAL A 218 3.02 12.63 -20.32
N ARG A 219 3.52 13.69 -20.98
CA ARG A 219 3.14 15.06 -20.65
C ARG A 219 1.60 15.11 -20.71
N LEU A 220 0.92 15.09 -19.56
CA LEU A 220 -0.51 15.34 -19.47
C LEU A 220 -1.41 14.41 -20.33
N ALA A 221 -1.58 13.14 -19.93
CA ALA A 221 -2.87 12.47 -20.10
C ALA A 221 -3.73 12.72 -18.85
N THR A 222 -3.85 13.99 -18.49
CA THR A 222 -5.00 14.50 -17.75
C THR A 222 -6.26 14.25 -18.58
N LYS A 223 -7.09 13.29 -18.16
CA LYS A 223 -8.53 13.48 -17.87
C LYS A 223 -9.37 12.20 -17.85
N LEU A 224 -8.94 11.04 -18.35
CA LEU A 224 -9.81 9.84 -18.34
C LEU A 224 -9.39 8.73 -17.35
N GLY A 225 -8.09 8.45 -17.17
CA GLY A 225 -7.64 7.35 -16.29
C GLY A 225 -7.63 7.67 -14.78
N CYS A 226 -7.60 8.96 -14.43
CA CYS A 226 -7.53 9.48 -13.06
C CYS A 226 -8.87 10.06 -12.56
N LEU A 227 -9.91 10.07 -13.39
CA LEU A 227 -11.27 10.56 -13.06
C LEU A 227 -12.25 9.44 -12.68
N VAL A 228 -11.79 8.44 -11.92
CA VAL A 228 -12.69 7.79 -10.94
C VAL A 228 -12.41 8.35 -9.54
N GLN A 229 -12.12 9.65 -9.49
CA GLN A 229 -12.40 10.48 -8.35
C GLN A 229 -13.91 10.74 -8.36
N PHE A 230 -14.70 9.83 -7.76
CA PHE A 230 -16.13 10.09 -7.54
C PHE A 230 -16.28 11.43 -6.79
N PRO A 231 -17.09 12.39 -7.27
CA PRO A 231 -17.50 13.57 -6.51
C PRO A 231 -18.59 13.22 -5.49
N ALA A 232 -18.50 12.07 -4.82
CA ALA A 232 -19.44 11.63 -3.80
C ALA A 232 -18.67 11.08 -2.60
N GLY A 233 -18.42 11.95 -1.61
CA GLY A 233 -17.82 11.58 -0.32
C GLY A 233 -16.48 12.28 -0.07
N ILE A 234 -16.54 13.58 0.18
CA ILE A 234 -15.40 14.46 0.45
C ILE A 234 -14.59 13.96 1.66
N MET A 235 -13.31 13.65 1.44
CA MET A 235 -12.25 13.89 2.42
C MET A 235 -11.12 14.66 1.73
N GLY A 236 -11.14 15.99 1.88
CA GLY A 236 -9.98 16.87 1.95
C GLY A 236 -9.07 16.97 0.72
N ASN A 237 -9.47 17.80 -0.24
CA ASN A 237 -8.53 18.48 -1.14
C ASN A 237 -7.61 19.42 -0.34
N PHE A 238 -6.32 19.12 -0.27
CA PHE A 238 -5.25 20.13 -0.23
C PHE A 238 -4.01 19.58 -0.94
N SER A 239 -4.09 19.55 -2.27
CA SER A 239 -2.93 19.27 -3.11
C SER A 239 -2.04 20.52 -3.16
N ARG A 240 -0.97 20.56 -2.34
CA ARG A 240 0.22 21.33 -2.72
C ARG A 240 0.78 20.64 -3.95
N LYS A 241 0.73 21.30 -5.12
CA LYS A 241 1.47 20.89 -6.32
C LYS A 241 2.92 20.64 -5.92
N ARG A 242 3.36 19.39 -5.95
CA ARG A 242 4.79 19.04 -5.92
C ARG A 242 5.09 18.37 -7.25
N ASN A 243 5.96 19.00 -8.02
CA ASN A 243 6.43 18.47 -9.29
C ASN A 243 7.41 17.34 -8.99
N TYR A 244 7.05 16.12 -9.36
CA TYR A 244 7.97 14.98 -9.32
C TYR A 244 8.82 15.02 -10.61
N PRO A 245 10.17 15.02 -10.53
CA PRO A 245 11.03 14.99 -11.70
C PRO A 245 10.80 13.71 -12.52
N SER A 246 10.71 13.86 -13.84
CA SER A 246 10.42 12.82 -14.84
C SER A 246 11.51 11.76 -15.05
N ASP A 247 12.63 11.85 -14.33
CA ASP A 247 13.90 11.20 -14.71
C ASP A 247 14.31 10.09 -13.73
N HIS A 248 13.36 9.52 -12.98
CA HIS A 248 13.64 8.50 -11.97
C HIS A 248 12.96 7.18 -12.35
N GLN A 249 13.77 6.15 -12.59
CA GLN A 249 13.38 4.76 -12.88
C GLN A 249 12.77 4.06 -11.65
N GLY A 250 11.76 4.67 -11.05
CA GLY A 250 10.98 4.10 -9.97
C GLY A 250 9.54 3.96 -10.44
N LEU A 251 8.96 2.79 -10.23
CA LEU A 251 7.54 2.56 -10.44
C LEU A 251 6.77 3.40 -9.40
N VAL A 252 5.89 4.30 -9.86
CA VAL A 252 5.07 5.16 -8.99
C VAL A 252 3.61 4.74 -9.11
N SER A 253 3.04 4.26 -8.02
CA SER A 253 1.60 3.96 -7.90
C SER A 253 0.85 5.15 -7.28
N TYR A 254 -0.39 5.38 -7.71
CA TYR A 254 -1.23 6.51 -7.27
C TYR A 254 -2.48 6.01 -6.53
N THR A 255 -2.93 6.76 -5.52
CA THR A 255 -4.21 6.54 -4.79
C THR A 255 -5.37 7.28 -5.41
#